data_AF-A0A8T4IA07-F1
#
_entry.id   AF-A0A8T4IA07-F1
#
_cell.length_a   1.000
_cell.length_b   1.000
_cell.length_c   1.000
_cell.angle_alpha   90.00
_cell.angle_beta   90.00
_cell.angle_gamma   90.00
#
_symmetry.space_group_name_H-M   'P 1'
#
loop_
_entity.id
_entity.type
_entity.pdbx_description
1 polymer ?
#
loop_
_entity_poly.entity_id
_entity_poly.type
_entity_poly.pdbx_seq_one_letter_code
_entity_poly.pdbx_strand_id
1 'polypeptide(L)' 'ARDWYLSLRESGQAVFYQPSDWAMARYAAELMSRGLNSDRPPTGQYVSALDSVMARLLTTEGDRRRAR' A
#
# COMPACT_ATOMS: atom_id res chain seq x y z
N ALA A 1 1.64 5.45 8.03
CA ALA A 1 1.69 4.07 7.50
C ALA A 1 0.65 3.15 8.13
N ARG A 2 0.53 3.13 9.48
CA ARG A 2 -0.56 2.41 10.18
C ARG A 2 -1.94 2.79 9.64
N ASP A 3 -2.20 4.09 9.45
CA ASP A 3 -3.52 4.55 9.00
C ASP A 3 -3.84 4.07 7.57
N TRP A 4 -2.85 4.09 6.68
CA TRP A 4 -2.99 3.50 5.34
C TRP A 4 -3.36 2.02 5.43
N TYR A 5 -2.62 1.22 6.21
CA TYR A 5 -2.92 -0.20 6.39
C TYR A 5 -4.32 -0.45 6.96
N LEU A 6 -4.74 0.35 7.95
CA LEU A 6 -6.06 0.20 8.57
C LEU A 6 -7.19 0.60 7.61
N SER A 7 -6.99 1.64 6.78
CA SER A 7 -7.96 2.08 5.77
C SER A 7 -8.28 1.00 4.73
N LEU A 8 -7.37 0.04 4.52
CA LEU A 8 -7.61 -1.09 3.64
C LEU A 8 -8.82 -1.92 4.06
N ARG A 9 -9.14 -1.97 5.36
CA ARG A 9 -10.31 -2.69 5.88
C ARG A 9 -11.63 -2.02 5.53
N GLU A 10 -11.59 -0.72 5.27
CA GLU A 10 -12.75 0.11 4.90
C GLU A 10 -12.89 0.22 3.38
N SER A 11 -11.87 -0.20 2.63
CA SER A 11 -11.92 -0.24 1.17
C SER A 11 -12.94 -1.26 0.69
N GLY A 12 -13.73 -0.91 -0.34
CA GLY A 12 -14.60 -1.87 -1.02
C GLY A 12 -13.86 -3.06 -1.64
N GLN A 13 -12.52 -2.97 -1.79
CA GLN A 13 -11.66 -4.06 -2.25
C GLN A 13 -11.36 -5.10 -1.18
N ALA A 14 -11.57 -4.78 0.11
CA ALA A 14 -11.23 -5.64 1.23
C ALA A 14 -11.92 -7.02 1.15
N VAL A 15 -13.11 -7.08 0.54
CA VAL A 15 -13.88 -8.32 0.36
C VAL A 15 -13.15 -9.35 -0.52
N PHE A 16 -12.22 -8.90 -1.38
CA PHE A 16 -11.44 -9.76 -2.27
C PHE A 16 -10.05 -10.10 -1.73
N TYR A 17 -9.60 -9.42 -0.68
CA TYR A 17 -8.27 -9.64 -0.14
C TYR A 17 -8.14 -11.00 0.52
N GLN A 18 -7.12 -11.74 0.10
CA GLN A 18 -6.69 -12.97 0.71
C GLN A 18 -5.68 -12.69 1.85
N PRO A 19 -5.39 -13.67 2.72
CA PRO A 19 -4.36 -13.50 3.74
C PRO A 19 -2.99 -13.07 3.19
N SER A 20 -2.64 -13.47 1.97
CA SER A 20 -1.42 -13.03 1.28
C SER A 20 -1.42 -11.53 0.96
N ASP A 21 -2.57 -10.95 0.61
CA ASP A 21 -2.69 -9.52 0.34
C ASP A 21 -2.52 -8.72 1.63
N TRP A 22 -3.11 -9.19 2.72
CA TRP A 22 -2.91 -8.61 4.05
C TRP A 22 -1.46 -8.68 4.52
N ALA A 23 -0.76 -9.78 4.22
CA ALA A 23 0.66 -9.91 4.51
C ALA A 23 1.50 -8.93 3.69
N MET A 24 1.21 -8.80 2.40
CA MET A 24 1.86 -7.82 1.51
C MET A 24 1.61 -6.38 1.99
N ALA A 25 0.37 -6.05 2.35
CA ALA A 25 0.00 -4.74 2.87
C ALA A 25 0.73 -4.43 4.18
N ARG A 26 0.84 -5.40 5.10
CA ARG A 26 1.61 -5.23 6.34
C ARG A 26 3.08 -4.97 6.05
N TYR A 27 3.67 -5.73 5.11
CA TYR A 27 5.05 -5.53 4.70
C TYR A 27 5.28 -4.13 4.09
N ALA A 28 4.39 -3.69 3.20
CA ALA A 28 4.45 -2.35 2.62
C ALA A 28 4.30 -1.25 3.68
N ALA A 29 3.41 -1.42 4.66
CA ALA A 29 3.25 -0.47 5.76
C ALA A 29 4.50 -0.39 6.66
N GLU A 30 5.18 -1.51 6.90
CA GLU A 30 6.48 -1.53 7.60
C GLU A 30 7.54 -0.75 6.80
N LEU A 31 7.65 -0.99 5.50
CA LEU A 31 8.55 -0.24 4.63
C LEU A 31 8.22 1.27 4.66
N MET A 32 6.96 1.65 4.43
CA MET A 32 6.53 3.05 4.53
C MET A 32 6.93 3.67 5.89
N SER A 33 6.77 2.95 6.99
CA SER A 33 7.16 3.42 8.32
C SER A 33 8.66 3.68 8.41
N ARG A 34 9.50 2.79 7.89
CA ARG A 34 10.96 2.99 7.83
C ARG A 34 11.34 4.18 6.96
N GLY A 35 10.71 4.33 5.80
CA GLY A 35 10.95 5.45 4.90
C GLY A 35 10.57 6.80 5.51
N LEU A 36 9.45 6.86 6.23
CA LEU A 36 8.98 8.09 6.91
C LEU A 36 9.82 8.46 8.14
N ASN A 37 10.41 7.48 8.82
CA ASN A 37 11.22 7.69 10.03
C ASN A 37 12.74 7.71 9.76
N SER A 38 13.16 7.69 8.50
CA SER A 38 14.56 7.72 8.10
C SER A 38 15.09 9.15 8.04
N ASP A 39 16.34 9.37 8.50
CA ASP A 39 17.05 10.66 8.37
C ASP A 39 17.35 11.03 6.91
N ARG A 40 17.22 10.05 5.99
CA ARG A 40 17.38 10.25 4.55
C ARG A 40 16.02 10.13 3.85
N PRO A 41 15.68 11.06 2.95
CA PRO A 41 14.49 10.95 2.13
C PRO A 41 14.46 9.63 1.32
N PRO A 42 13.29 9.03 1.10
CA PRO A 42 13.16 7.87 0.23
C PRO A 42 13.61 8.18 -1.20
N THR A 43 14.31 7.25 -1.84
CA THR A 43 14.66 7.38 -3.25
C THR A 43 13.42 7.21 -4.14
N GLY A 44 13.46 7.73 -5.37
CA GLY A 44 12.36 7.56 -6.32
C GLY A 44 12.02 6.08 -6.60
N GLN A 45 13.04 5.21 -6.68
CA GLN A 45 12.84 3.77 -6.85
C GLN A 45 12.11 3.14 -5.66
N TYR A 46 12.40 3.58 -4.44
CA TYR A 46 11.73 3.12 -3.23
C TYR A 46 10.25 3.50 -3.24
N VAL A 47 9.95 4.77 -3.58
CA VAL A 47 8.57 5.26 -3.70
C VAL A 47 7.82 4.51 -4.80
N SER A 48 8.44 4.29 -5.96
CA SER A 48 7.83 3.55 -7.07
C SER A 48 7.53 2.08 -6.73
N ALA A 49 8.40 1.43 -5.95
CA ALA A 49 8.16 0.06 -5.49
C ALA A 49 6.94 -0.01 -4.54
N LEU A 50 6.79 0.96 -3.64
CA LEU A 50 5.61 1.05 -2.77
C LEU A 50 4.34 1.36 -3.56
N ASP A 51 4.41 2.28 -4.53
CA ASP A 51 3.30 2.59 -5.43
C ASP A 51 2.81 1.36 -6.20
N SER A 52 3.75 0.53 -6.66
CA SER A 52 3.41 -0.75 -7.32
C SER A 52 2.64 -1.70 -6.40
N VAL A 53 2.97 -1.75 -5.10
CA VAL A 53 2.20 -2.56 -4.13
C VAL A 53 0.81 -1.95 -3.89
N MET A 54 0.75 -0.63 -3.72
CA MET A 54 -0.52 0.11 -3.55
C MET A 54 -1.47 -0.09 -4.74
N ALA A 55 -0.93 -0.15 -5.95
CA ALA A 55 -1.67 -0.38 -7.19
C ALA A 55 -2.23 -1.81 -7.28
N ARG A 56 -1.44 -2.83 -6.91
CA ARG A 56 -1.89 -4.23 -6.87
C ARG A 56 -3.03 -4.45 -5.87
N LEU A 57 -3.05 -3.65 -4.81
CA LEU A 57 -4.12 -3.64 -3.81
C LEU A 57 -5.29 -2.72 -4.18
N LEU A 58 -5.25 -2.03 -5.33
CA LEU A 58 -6.32 -1.11 -5.79
C LEU A 58 -6.66 0.00 -4.77
N THR A 59 -5.63 0.56 -4.14
CA THR A 59 -5.80 1.50 -3.02
C THR A 59 -5.98 2.95 -3.45
N THR A 60 -5.54 3.32 -4.66
CA THR A 60 -5.80 4.65 -5.23
C THR A 60 -7.08 4.68 -6.07
N GLU A 61 -7.67 5.86 -6.23
CA GLU A 61 -8.84 6.04 -7.11
C GLU A 61 -8.50 5.73 -8.58
N GLY A 62 -7.28 6.07 -9.01
CA GLY A 62 -6.81 5.77 -10.36
C GLY A 62 -6.75 4.25 -10.63
N ASP A 63 -6.23 3.48 -9.68
CA ASP A 63 -6.16 2.02 -9.80
C ASP A 63 -7.55 1.40 -9.85
N ARG A 64 -8.47 1.85 -8.98
CA ARG A 64 -9.86 1.37 -8.99
C ARG A 64 -10.59 1.68 -10.29
N ARG A 65 -10.33 2.84 -10.92
CA ARG A 65 -10.95 3.18 -12.20
C ARG A 65 -10.45 2.32 -13.35
N ARG A 66 -9.17 1.96 -13.36
CA ARG A 66 -8.57 1.10 -14.40
C ARG A 66 -9.05 -0.36 -14.34
N ALA A 67 -9.51 -0.81 -13.17
CA ALA A 67 -9.99 -2.18 -12.96
C ALA A 67 -11.49 -2.38 -13.27
N ARG A 68 -12.24 -1.29 -13.52
CA ARG A 68 -13.65 -1.32 -13.94
C ARG A 68 -13.75 -1.46 -15.45
#